data_AF-A0A516GA91-F1
#
_entry.id   AF-A0A516GA91-F1
#
_cell.length_a   1.000
_cell.length_b   1.000
_cell.length_c   1.000
_cell.angle_alpha   90.00
_cell.angle_beta   90.00
_cell.angle_gamma   90.00
#
_symmetry.space_group_name_H-M   'P 1'
#
loop_
_entity.id
_entity.type
_entity.pdbx_description
1 polymer ?
#
loop_
_entity_poly.entity_id
_entity_poly.type
_entity_poly.pdbx_seq_one_letter_code
_entity_poly.pdbx_strand_id
1 'polypeptide(L)'
;MKTFRSLATGAVAMALVLACSLTQGSAAGSLTDLDHDTGATQVDTGPNGSDTETAPLAGDLNFSVERLAGANRYATATAVSREFFSPGVPVAVVATGANFPDGLAAGPAADQLGGPVLFVTPTVVPAVTRAELVRLKPQRIVVVGGTGAVSSAVRAELDTLTAGAAIRVSGESRYDTAAALSAHAFPGGATIAYLATGSSFPDALAGGPAAGVQSAPMLLTSRTRLNAATRAELLRLNPDRVMLLGGTGAISAAVAQEVSQFATVERISGSDRYATALALSQRVFGTDRPGVLVATGRSWPDALSSGAAVALTHGPILLSTGTSLPLGMRSELDRLSPTTAYVLGGSAAQSNEIPREVQRRLGVCWSGTRPAAGSQQVISSVPGATKQLAFTLDMGGRLDGADQILDYLIDNQVCTTFFPTSLSANSSEGRALITKIAAHPELFEIGNHTVHHCDLVSGGGGSPSGAPCQVPMTRSFVQHELTDAETVLEALTGMPASPYWRPPYGAHNATVRNWVAEVGYTKTIYWSRDTIDWDPNTTAAQIVSRTTVPAPPAGTIVLAHLGGYATPQALPTIVNTLRSQGYTLTTLSDMRD
;
A
#
# COMPACT_ATOMS: atom_id res chain seq x y z
N MET A 1 9.10 -4.84 21.41
CA MET A 1 9.97 -3.80 21.99
C MET A 1 10.78 -3.18 20.85
N LYS A 2 10.34 -2.05 20.29
CA LYS A 2 11.10 -1.26 19.30
C LYS A 2 11.48 0.05 20.00
N THR A 3 12.69 0.10 20.55
CA THR A 3 13.33 1.32 21.08
C THR A 3 14.81 1.23 20.72
N PHE A 4 15.40 2.40 20.43
CA PHE A 4 16.80 2.67 20.04
C PHE A 4 17.10 2.74 18.53
N ARG A 5 16.71 3.87 17.93
CA ARG A 5 17.56 4.59 16.97
C ARG A 5 17.42 6.10 17.20
N SER A 6 18.26 6.63 18.08
CA SER A 6 18.69 8.03 18.07
C SER A 6 19.85 8.16 19.03
N LEU A 7 21.04 8.49 18.50
CA LEU A 7 22.04 9.40 19.08
C LEU A 7 23.33 9.38 18.25
N ALA A 8 23.94 10.57 18.17
CA ALA A 8 25.20 10.95 17.51
C ALA A 8 25.08 11.15 15.99
N THR A 9 25.37 12.33 15.41
CA THR A 9 26.42 13.31 15.75
C THR A 9 25.99 14.75 15.43
N GLY A 10 26.36 15.69 16.31
CA GLY A 10 26.18 17.11 16.11
C GLY A 10 27.40 17.82 15.50
N ALA A 11 27.06 18.88 14.75
CA ALA A 11 27.64 20.22 14.75
C ALA A 11 28.95 20.57 14.00
N VAL A 12 28.80 21.70 13.29
CA VAL A 12 29.77 22.75 12.90
C VAL A 12 30.47 22.63 11.53
N ALA A 13 30.02 23.46 10.57
CA ALA A 13 30.85 24.50 9.96
C ALA A 13 30.00 25.49 9.13
N MET A 14 30.28 26.78 9.33
CA MET A 14 29.61 27.95 8.77
C MET A 14 30.56 28.62 7.75
N ALA A 15 29.97 29.15 6.67
CA ALA A 15 30.46 30.19 5.74
C ALA A 15 31.70 29.93 4.84
N LEU A 16 31.50 30.05 3.51
CA LEU A 16 32.10 31.13 2.69
C LEU A 16 31.45 31.23 1.30
N VAL A 17 31.22 32.48 0.88
CA VAL A 17 30.73 32.95 -0.43
C VAL A 17 31.88 32.98 -1.45
N LEU A 18 31.66 32.56 -2.70
CA LEU A 18 32.19 33.27 -3.87
C LEU A 18 31.47 32.93 -5.17
N ALA A 19 31.17 33.99 -5.93
CA ALA A 19 30.51 33.99 -7.23
C ALA A 19 31.42 33.51 -8.37
N CYS A 20 30.82 33.00 -9.45
CA CYS A 20 31.34 33.21 -10.79
C CYS A 20 30.21 33.22 -11.83
N SER A 21 30.42 34.03 -12.85
CA SER A 21 29.46 34.72 -13.72
C SER A 21 29.24 34.07 -15.09
N LEU A 22 28.03 34.29 -15.62
CA LEU A 22 27.66 34.61 -17.02
C LEU A 22 28.47 34.03 -18.19
N THR A 23 27.79 33.35 -19.11
CA THR A 23 27.78 33.70 -20.55
C THR A 23 26.44 33.37 -21.20
N GLN A 24 25.90 34.36 -21.93
CA GLN A 24 24.71 34.30 -22.78
C GLN A 24 25.02 33.64 -24.13
N GLY A 25 23.99 33.07 -24.76
CA GLY A 25 23.99 32.67 -26.16
C GLY A 25 22.57 32.65 -26.72
N SER A 26 22.16 33.76 -27.31
CA SER A 26 20.89 34.00 -27.99
C SER A 26 20.90 33.48 -29.43
N ALA A 27 19.80 32.90 -29.92
CA ALA A 27 19.39 33.01 -31.32
C ALA A 27 17.88 32.80 -31.45
N ALA A 28 17.18 33.86 -31.84
CA ALA A 28 15.79 33.84 -32.30
C ALA A 28 15.79 33.70 -33.83
N GLY A 29 14.82 32.95 -34.36
CA GLY A 29 14.49 32.89 -35.78
C GLY A 29 13.01 32.57 -35.93
N SER A 30 12.23 33.60 -36.27
CA SER A 30 10.81 33.52 -36.65
C SER A 30 10.71 33.54 -38.17
N LEU A 31 9.69 32.87 -38.74
CA LEU A 31 8.71 33.44 -39.69
C LEU A 31 7.96 32.37 -40.53
N THR A 32 6.62 32.43 -40.42
CA THR A 32 5.56 32.30 -41.46
C THR A 32 5.23 30.90 -42.03
N ASP A 33 4.05 30.31 -41.83
CA ASP A 33 2.64 30.62 -42.20
C ASP A 33 2.22 30.07 -43.59
N LEU A 34 0.95 29.61 -43.67
CA LEU A 34 0.11 29.13 -44.80
C LEU A 34 -0.34 27.65 -44.83
N ASP A 35 -1.56 27.45 -44.34
CA ASP A 35 -2.79 26.92 -44.99
C ASP A 35 -2.92 25.53 -45.67
N HIS A 36 -4.03 24.88 -45.28
CA HIS A 36 -5.00 24.04 -46.02
C HIS A 36 -4.74 22.58 -46.49
N ASP A 37 -5.51 21.68 -45.84
CA ASP A 37 -6.49 20.72 -46.39
C ASP A 37 -6.13 19.30 -46.89
N THR A 38 -7.09 18.41 -46.60
CA THR A 38 -7.42 17.07 -47.12
C THR A 38 -6.74 15.84 -46.51
N GLY A 39 -7.58 14.92 -46.03
CA GLY A 39 -7.19 13.73 -45.27
C GLY A 39 -6.84 12.51 -46.11
N ALA A 40 -6.34 11.49 -45.42
CA ALA A 40 -6.64 10.08 -45.65
C ALA A 40 -5.88 9.25 -44.61
N THR A 41 -6.61 8.32 -44.02
CA THR A 41 -6.09 7.17 -43.28
C THR A 41 -5.00 6.44 -44.07
N GLN A 42 -3.80 6.32 -43.51
CA GLN A 42 -2.92 5.20 -43.81
C GLN A 42 -2.27 4.66 -42.54
N VAL A 43 -2.51 3.35 -42.36
CA VAL A 43 -1.80 2.44 -41.49
C VAL A 43 -0.38 2.31 -42.03
N ASP A 44 0.63 2.62 -41.21
CA ASP A 44 2.03 2.30 -41.52
C ASP A 44 2.57 1.30 -40.49
N THR A 45 3.19 0.26 -41.02
CA THR A 45 3.68 -0.93 -40.34
C THR A 45 5.20 -0.99 -40.41
N GLY A 46 5.86 -0.56 -39.32
CA GLY A 46 7.21 -0.94 -38.86
C GLY A 46 8.41 -0.32 -39.58
N PRO A 47 9.67 -0.61 -39.17
CA PRO A 47 10.14 -1.38 -38.00
C PRO A 47 11.33 -0.72 -37.22
N ASN A 48 11.73 -1.34 -36.09
CA ASN A 48 13.03 -1.19 -35.41
C ASN A 48 13.38 0.15 -34.74
N GLY A 49 12.75 0.41 -33.58
CA GLY A 49 13.41 1.11 -32.49
C GLY A 49 14.00 0.07 -31.53
N SER A 50 15.33 -0.12 -31.55
CA SER A 50 16.02 -0.83 -30.48
C SER A 50 15.99 0.05 -29.23
N ASP A 51 14.94 -0.10 -28.44
CA ASP A 51 15.01 0.26 -27.03
C ASP A 51 16.11 -0.60 -26.44
N THR A 52 17.27 0.02 -26.23
CA THR A 52 18.30 -0.55 -25.38
C THR A 52 17.68 -0.59 -24.00
N GLU A 53 17.12 -1.75 -23.68
CA GLU A 53 16.56 -2.10 -22.38
C GLU A 53 17.68 -1.89 -21.36
N THR A 54 17.69 -0.68 -20.80
CA THR A 54 18.51 -0.35 -19.65
C THR A 54 18.02 -1.27 -18.55
N ALA A 55 18.93 -2.08 -18.00
CA ALA A 55 18.64 -2.92 -16.84
C ALA A 55 17.87 -2.07 -15.82
N PRO A 56 16.79 -2.58 -15.20
CA PRO A 56 15.99 -1.81 -14.26
C PRO A 56 16.91 -1.13 -13.27
N LEU A 57 16.77 0.20 -13.10
CA LEU A 57 17.44 0.92 -12.03
C LEU A 57 17.21 0.12 -10.75
N ALA A 58 18.29 -0.32 -10.09
CA ALA A 58 18.16 -1.05 -8.83
C ALA A 58 17.30 -0.18 -7.89
N GLY A 59 16.14 -0.69 -7.46
CA GLY A 59 15.23 0.07 -6.60
C GLY A 59 15.84 0.41 -5.24
N ASP A 60 15.07 1.03 -4.35
CA ASP A 60 15.58 1.45 -3.04
C ASP A 60 15.30 0.39 -1.97
N LEU A 61 16.35 -0.12 -1.31
CA LEU A 61 16.21 -1.04 -0.16
C LEU A 61 15.60 -0.35 1.07
N ASN A 62 15.61 0.98 1.12
CA ASN A 62 14.98 1.76 2.19
C ASN A 62 13.52 2.12 1.86
N PHE A 63 13.05 1.79 0.65
CA PHE A 63 11.65 1.93 0.31
C PHE A 63 10.84 0.80 0.95
N SER A 64 9.62 1.13 1.39
CA SER A 64 8.68 0.17 1.96
C SER A 64 7.26 0.45 1.51
N VAL A 65 6.47 -0.62 1.40
CA VAL A 65 5.01 -0.53 1.26
C VAL A 65 4.39 -1.06 2.52
N GLU A 66 3.41 -0.34 3.07
CA GLU A 66 2.68 -0.77 4.24
C GLU A 66 1.18 -0.67 4.01
N ARG A 67 0.44 -1.73 4.33
CA ARG A 67 -1.02 -1.69 4.27
C ARG A 67 -1.60 -1.33 5.64
N LEU A 68 -2.26 -0.18 5.71
CA LEU A 68 -3.02 0.25 6.89
C LEU A 68 -4.50 -0.08 6.67
N ALA A 69 -4.97 -1.16 7.29
CA ALA A 69 -6.32 -1.67 7.07
C ALA A 69 -6.88 -2.41 8.29
N GLY A 70 -8.21 -2.54 8.32
CA GLY A 70 -8.89 -3.51 9.17
C GLY A 70 -10.15 -4.06 8.51
N ALA A 71 -10.91 -4.87 9.24
CA ALA A 71 -12.12 -5.54 8.72
C ALA A 71 -13.20 -4.58 8.19
N ASN A 72 -13.14 -3.30 8.58
CA ASN A 72 -14.03 -2.25 8.12
C ASN A 72 -13.36 -0.87 8.34
N ARG A 73 -14.01 0.19 7.84
CA ARG A 73 -13.57 1.59 7.97
C ARG A 73 -13.19 2.05 9.38
N TYR A 74 -13.83 1.53 10.42
CA TYR A 74 -13.54 1.91 11.82
C TYR A 74 -12.20 1.30 12.26
N ALA A 75 -11.95 0.05 11.86
CA ALA A 75 -10.69 -0.63 12.07
C ALA A 75 -9.57 -0.05 11.18
N THR A 76 -9.85 0.34 9.93
CA THR A 76 -8.87 1.06 9.09
C THR A 76 -8.45 2.39 9.74
N ALA A 77 -9.40 3.22 10.19
CA ALA A 77 -9.07 4.47 10.88
C ALA A 77 -8.25 4.23 12.16
N THR A 78 -8.52 3.14 12.87
CA THR A 78 -7.73 2.71 14.03
C THR A 78 -6.31 2.28 13.63
N ALA A 79 -6.13 1.58 12.50
CA ALA A 79 -4.82 1.20 11.99
C ALA A 79 -3.99 2.44 11.61
N VAL A 80 -4.59 3.39 10.90
CA VAL A 80 -3.96 4.68 10.58
C VAL A 80 -3.57 5.44 11.86
N SER A 81 -4.46 5.50 12.84
CA SER A 81 -4.19 6.14 14.13
C SER A 81 -3.01 5.49 14.87
N ARG A 82 -2.88 4.17 14.82
CA ARG A 82 -1.79 3.43 15.48
C ARG A 82 -0.44 3.67 14.86
N GLU A 83 -0.41 3.82 13.54
CA GLU A 83 0.82 4.10 12.80
C GLU A 83 1.36 5.49 13.15
N PHE A 84 0.47 6.50 13.12
CA PHE A 84 0.91 7.89 13.16
C PHE A 84 0.84 8.52 14.56
N PHE A 85 0.02 8.01 15.49
CA PHE A 85 -0.23 8.69 16.77
C PHE A 85 0.16 7.85 17.99
N SER A 86 1.02 8.43 18.83
CA SER A 86 1.36 7.89 20.14
C SER A 86 0.33 8.27 21.21
N PRO A 87 0.21 7.53 22.33
CA PRO A 87 -0.63 7.91 23.46
C PRO A 87 -0.34 9.33 23.98
N GLY A 88 -1.37 10.03 24.45
CA GLY A 88 -1.31 11.39 25.00
C GLY A 88 -1.64 12.51 24.01
N VAL A 89 -2.40 12.22 22.95
CA VAL A 89 -2.72 13.22 21.91
C VAL A 89 -3.54 14.41 22.45
N PRO A 90 -3.28 15.65 22.00
CA PRO A 90 -4.10 16.82 22.37
C PRO A 90 -5.58 16.68 22.01
N VAL A 91 -5.90 16.04 20.89
CA VAL A 91 -7.28 15.86 20.43
C VAL A 91 -7.46 14.49 19.79
N ALA A 92 -8.69 13.97 19.79
CA ALA A 92 -9.14 13.06 18.74
C ALA A 92 -10.38 13.67 18.07
N VAL A 93 -10.37 13.77 16.75
CA VAL A 93 -11.52 14.25 15.98
C VAL A 93 -12.36 13.05 15.60
N VAL A 94 -13.63 13.03 15.99
CA VAL A 94 -14.54 11.92 15.80
C VAL A 94 -15.69 12.33 14.88
N ALA A 95 -15.87 11.62 13.78
CA ALA A 95 -16.97 11.82 12.84
C ALA A 95 -17.75 10.51 12.63
N THR A 96 -18.91 10.59 11.97
CA THR A 96 -19.65 9.39 11.59
C THR A 96 -18.99 8.67 10.40
N GLY A 97 -18.87 7.36 10.49
CA GLY A 97 -18.37 6.49 9.41
C GLY A 97 -19.45 6.00 8.45
N ALA A 98 -20.70 6.45 8.61
CA ALA A 98 -21.85 5.99 7.84
C ALA A 98 -22.12 6.85 6.58
N ASN A 99 -22.02 8.17 6.71
CA ASN A 99 -22.21 9.15 5.63
C ASN A 99 -21.25 10.30 5.90
N PHE A 100 -20.33 10.63 4.98
CA PHE A 100 -19.12 11.40 5.28
C PHE A 100 -19.13 12.91 4.98
N PRO A 101 -20.27 13.60 4.73
CA PRO A 101 -20.18 14.99 4.27
C PRO A 101 -19.62 15.94 5.33
N ASP A 102 -19.85 15.61 6.61
CA ASP A 102 -19.35 16.39 7.75
C ASP A 102 -17.88 16.05 8.07
N GLY A 103 -17.39 14.88 7.63
CA GLY A 103 -16.03 14.41 7.88
C GLY A 103 -14.98 14.92 6.88
N LEU A 104 -15.38 15.52 5.76
CA LEU A 104 -14.44 16.01 4.74
C LEU A 104 -13.50 17.09 5.27
N ALA A 105 -14.01 17.95 6.15
CA ALA A 105 -13.23 19.00 6.79
C ALA A 105 -12.47 18.51 8.04
N ALA A 106 -12.70 17.26 8.47
CA ALA A 106 -12.13 16.73 9.71
C ALA A 106 -10.62 16.53 9.63
N GLY A 107 -10.08 16.09 8.49
CA GLY A 107 -8.64 15.85 8.31
C GLY A 107 -7.79 17.09 8.63
N PRO A 108 -7.92 18.20 7.87
CA PRO A 108 -7.13 19.41 8.12
C PRO A 108 -7.36 20.03 9.50
N ALA A 109 -8.59 19.93 10.02
CA ALA A 109 -8.87 20.38 11.39
C ALA A 109 -8.18 19.50 12.43
N ALA A 110 -8.12 18.19 12.22
CA ALA A 110 -7.44 17.25 13.11
C ALA A 110 -5.92 17.43 13.06
N ASP A 111 -5.34 17.67 11.88
CA ASP A 111 -3.93 18.06 11.70
C ASP A 111 -3.61 19.33 12.51
N GLN A 112 -4.40 20.40 12.31
CA GLN A 112 -4.19 21.67 13.01
C GLN A 112 -4.32 21.55 14.53
N LEU A 113 -5.16 20.63 15.00
CA LEU A 113 -5.38 20.38 16.43
C LEU A 113 -4.45 19.30 17.01
N GLY A 114 -3.63 18.64 16.18
CA GLY A 114 -2.63 17.65 16.58
C GLY A 114 -3.20 16.28 16.96
N GLY A 115 -4.14 15.72 16.20
CA GLY A 115 -4.72 14.41 16.53
C GLY A 115 -5.31 13.63 15.36
N PRO A 116 -5.69 12.36 15.57
CA PRO A 116 -6.25 11.52 14.51
C PRO A 116 -7.71 11.84 14.20
N VAL A 117 -8.16 11.40 13.03
CA VAL A 117 -9.59 11.26 12.69
C VAL A 117 -10.03 9.83 12.95
N LEU A 118 -11.01 9.65 13.83
CA LEU A 118 -11.62 8.36 14.14
C LEU A 118 -13.11 8.36 13.79
N PHE A 119 -13.66 7.17 13.57
CA PHE A 119 -15.05 7.02 13.15
C PHE A 119 -15.92 6.30 14.19
N VAL A 120 -17.18 6.74 14.28
CA VAL A 120 -18.25 6.08 15.04
C VAL A 120 -19.45 5.79 14.13
N THR A 121 -20.36 4.94 14.58
CA THR A 121 -21.69 4.88 13.95
C THR A 121 -22.58 5.99 14.54
N PRO A 122 -23.75 6.30 13.97
CA PRO A 122 -24.64 7.30 14.54
C PRO A 122 -25.08 7.02 15.98
N THR A 123 -25.18 5.75 16.37
CA THR A 123 -25.78 5.33 17.64
C THR A 123 -24.85 4.52 18.54
N VAL A 124 -23.67 4.12 18.07
CA VAL A 124 -22.72 3.28 18.82
C VAL A 124 -21.27 3.71 18.55
N VAL A 125 -20.43 3.73 19.58
CA VAL A 125 -18.96 3.73 19.44
C VAL A 125 -18.49 2.29 19.20
N PRO A 126 -17.96 1.94 18.01
CA PRO A 126 -17.47 0.59 17.75
C PRO A 126 -16.37 0.20 18.74
N ALA A 127 -16.30 -1.09 19.10
CA ALA A 127 -15.32 -1.59 20.07
C ALA A 127 -13.87 -1.26 19.67
N VAL A 128 -13.54 -1.32 18.37
CA VAL A 128 -12.22 -0.96 17.83
C VAL A 128 -11.91 0.53 18.04
N THR A 129 -12.87 1.42 17.77
CA THR A 129 -12.73 2.87 18.00
C THR A 129 -12.58 3.17 19.50
N ARG A 130 -13.38 2.52 20.34
CA ARG A 130 -13.29 2.67 21.80
C ARG A 130 -11.92 2.25 22.31
N ALA A 131 -11.43 1.08 21.90
CA ALA A 131 -10.11 0.59 22.29
C ALA A 131 -8.98 1.54 21.84
N GLU A 132 -9.14 2.15 20.67
CA GLU A 132 -8.19 3.12 20.16
C GLU A 132 -8.19 4.44 20.94
N LEU A 133 -9.37 4.97 21.30
CA LEU A 133 -9.46 6.15 22.16
C LEU A 133 -8.86 5.90 23.55
N VAL A 134 -9.06 4.70 24.11
CA VAL A 134 -8.42 4.29 25.37
C VAL A 134 -6.89 4.25 25.25
N ARG A 135 -6.36 3.73 24.13
CA ARG A 135 -4.92 3.72 23.85
C ARG A 135 -4.37 5.14 23.73
N LEU A 136 -5.05 5.98 22.94
CA LEU A 136 -4.64 7.34 22.63
C LEU A 136 -4.70 8.29 23.82
N LYS A 137 -5.60 8.07 24.78
CA LYS A 137 -5.82 8.96 25.93
C LYS A 137 -5.92 10.45 25.54
N PRO A 138 -6.85 10.82 24.63
CA PRO A 138 -6.93 12.19 24.13
C PRO A 138 -7.26 13.19 25.24
N GLN A 139 -6.66 14.37 25.22
CA GLN A 139 -6.98 15.44 26.21
C GLN A 139 -8.40 16.00 26.02
N ARG A 140 -8.89 16.01 24.78
CA ARG A 140 -10.30 16.30 24.46
C ARG A 140 -10.72 15.54 23.20
N ILE A 141 -12.02 15.37 23.01
CA ILE A 141 -12.58 14.82 21.76
C ILE A 141 -13.39 15.90 21.06
N VAL A 142 -13.22 16.06 19.75
CA VAL A 142 -14.07 16.93 18.92
C VAL A 142 -15.01 16.05 18.12
N VAL A 143 -16.31 16.12 18.43
CA VAL A 143 -17.37 15.37 17.74
C VAL A 143 -17.90 16.20 16.59
N VAL A 144 -17.63 15.79 15.35
CA VAL A 144 -18.03 16.50 14.15
C VAL A 144 -19.40 16.03 13.66
N GLY A 145 -20.31 16.98 13.42
CA GLY A 145 -21.65 16.73 12.92
C GLY A 145 -22.74 16.79 13.99
N GLY A 146 -23.97 17.00 13.54
CA GLY A 146 -25.15 17.12 14.41
C GLY A 146 -25.56 15.81 15.08
N THR A 147 -26.64 15.84 15.87
CA THR A 147 -27.15 14.66 16.61
C THR A 147 -27.65 13.53 15.70
N GLY A 148 -28.05 13.84 14.46
CA GLY A 148 -28.38 12.82 13.45
C GLY A 148 -27.15 12.08 12.89
N ALA A 149 -25.98 12.73 12.87
CA ALA A 149 -24.73 12.13 12.44
C ALA A 149 -24.05 11.34 13.56
N VAL A 150 -24.02 11.93 14.76
CA VAL A 150 -23.50 11.31 16.00
C VAL A 150 -24.44 11.66 17.13
N SER A 151 -25.19 10.67 17.64
CA SER A 151 -26.21 10.90 18.67
C SER A 151 -25.65 11.49 19.97
N SER A 152 -26.52 12.07 20.79
CA SER A 152 -26.15 12.56 22.12
C SER A 152 -25.65 11.45 23.03
N ALA A 153 -26.17 10.22 22.89
CA ALA A 153 -25.70 9.05 23.62
C ALA A 153 -24.25 8.70 23.26
N VAL A 154 -23.92 8.66 21.97
CA VAL A 154 -22.53 8.44 21.51
C VAL A 154 -21.61 9.56 22.01
N ARG A 155 -22.03 10.82 21.95
CA ARG A 155 -21.22 11.94 22.49
C ARG A 155 -20.97 11.82 23.99
N ALA A 156 -21.99 11.40 24.76
CA ALA A 156 -21.85 11.18 26.20
C ALA A 156 -20.91 10.01 26.50
N GLU A 157 -20.95 8.94 25.71
CA GLU A 157 -20.00 7.84 25.82
C GLU A 157 -18.57 8.30 25.49
N LEU A 158 -18.37 9.07 24.43
CA LEU A 158 -17.06 9.64 24.07
C LEU A 158 -16.49 10.55 25.16
N ASP A 159 -17.34 11.27 25.90
CA ASP A 159 -16.94 12.11 27.04
C ASP A 159 -16.18 11.29 28.11
N THR A 160 -16.52 10.00 28.26
CA THR A 160 -15.86 9.08 29.20
C THR A 160 -14.52 8.53 28.69
N LEU A 161 -14.17 8.77 27.42
CA LEU A 161 -12.97 8.24 26.75
C LEU A 161 -11.89 9.30 26.54
N THR A 162 -11.98 10.43 27.24
CA THR A 162 -11.03 11.54 27.18
C THR A 162 -10.73 12.06 28.59
N ALA A 163 -9.58 12.72 28.77
CA ALA A 163 -9.26 13.37 30.04
C ALA A 163 -10.04 14.67 30.29
N GLY A 164 -10.56 15.29 29.22
CA GLY A 164 -11.32 16.53 29.26
C GLY A 164 -12.79 16.30 28.89
N ALA A 165 -13.23 16.87 27.78
CA ALA A 165 -14.61 16.78 27.33
C ALA A 165 -14.72 16.40 25.84
N ALA A 166 -15.84 15.79 25.48
CA ALA A 166 -16.25 15.59 24.10
C ALA A 166 -17.07 16.80 23.60
N ILE A 167 -16.46 17.68 22.81
CA ILE A 167 -17.07 18.93 22.34
C ILE A 167 -17.69 18.68 20.95
N ARG A 168 -18.97 18.99 20.79
CA ARG A 168 -19.63 18.90 19.47
C ARG A 168 -19.37 20.15 18.65
N VAL A 169 -18.98 19.96 17.40
CA VAL A 169 -18.86 21.00 16.37
C VAL A 169 -19.74 20.62 15.19
N SER A 170 -20.78 21.42 14.94
CA SER A 170 -21.80 21.11 13.94
C SER A 170 -22.54 22.37 13.50
N GLY A 171 -23.14 22.32 12.31
CA GLY A 171 -24.13 23.29 11.87
C GLY A 171 -25.35 22.62 11.23
N GLU A 172 -26.25 23.42 10.68
CA GLU A 172 -27.51 22.95 10.08
C GLU A 172 -27.30 22.10 8.82
N SER A 173 -26.20 22.33 8.10
CA SER A 173 -25.80 21.55 6.94
C SER A 173 -24.31 21.22 6.98
N ARG A 174 -23.86 20.39 6.02
CA ARG A 174 -22.42 20.08 5.84
C ARG A 174 -21.56 21.33 5.59
N TYR A 175 -22.14 22.37 4.99
CA TYR A 175 -21.47 23.63 4.73
C TYR A 175 -21.25 24.40 6.03
N ASP A 176 -22.28 24.44 6.88
CA ASP A 176 -22.24 25.06 8.21
C ASP A 176 -21.31 24.29 9.16
N THR A 177 -21.34 22.96 9.12
CA THR A 177 -20.42 22.11 9.89
C THR A 177 -18.96 22.34 9.49
N ALA A 178 -18.66 22.43 8.19
CA ALA A 178 -17.31 22.73 7.73
C ALA A 178 -16.85 24.13 8.17
N ALA A 179 -17.72 25.14 8.08
CA ALA A 179 -17.44 26.49 8.56
C ALA A 179 -17.21 26.54 10.08
N ALA A 180 -18.06 25.85 10.87
CA ALA A 180 -17.91 25.77 12.32
C ALA A 180 -16.62 25.04 12.74
N LEU A 181 -16.25 23.98 12.01
CA LEU A 181 -15.02 23.24 12.26
C LEU A 181 -13.77 24.07 11.91
N SER A 182 -13.83 24.83 10.82
CA SER A 182 -12.81 25.82 10.47
C SER A 182 -12.67 26.89 11.57
N ALA A 183 -13.77 27.48 12.04
CA ALA A 183 -13.75 28.46 13.13
C ALA A 183 -13.14 27.91 14.44
N HIS A 184 -13.42 26.63 14.74
CA HIS A 184 -12.88 25.96 15.92
C HIS A 184 -11.39 25.63 15.82
N ALA A 185 -10.91 25.18 14.66
CA ALA A 185 -9.52 24.78 14.46
C ALA A 185 -8.59 25.95 14.10
N PHE A 186 -9.13 27.00 13.44
CA PHE A 186 -8.38 28.16 12.95
C PHE A 186 -8.95 29.47 13.52
N PRO A 187 -8.92 29.66 14.85
CA PRO A 187 -9.51 30.85 15.49
C PRO A 187 -8.80 32.16 15.10
N GLY A 188 -7.51 32.09 14.74
CA GLY A 188 -6.70 33.23 14.33
C GLY A 188 -6.76 33.58 12.84
N GLY A 189 -7.58 32.89 12.05
CA GLY A 189 -7.58 33.01 10.59
C GLY A 189 -6.65 32.00 9.90
N ALA A 190 -6.55 32.08 8.57
CA ALA A 190 -5.64 31.25 7.78
C ALA A 190 -5.25 31.99 6.50
N THR A 191 -3.98 31.91 6.08
CA THR A 191 -3.48 32.57 4.85
C THR A 191 -3.98 31.90 3.57
N ILE A 192 -4.27 30.60 3.64
CA ILE A 192 -4.83 29.80 2.56
C ILE A 192 -6.12 29.15 3.07
N ALA A 193 -7.14 29.08 2.24
CA ALA A 193 -8.31 28.23 2.47
C ALA A 193 -8.54 27.31 1.26
N TYR A 194 -8.89 26.06 1.52
CA TYR A 194 -9.30 25.13 0.48
C TYR A 194 -10.82 25.12 0.36
N LEU A 195 -11.33 25.07 -0.87
CA LEU A 195 -12.76 25.03 -1.13
C LEU A 195 -13.09 23.90 -2.10
N ALA A 196 -13.92 22.97 -1.63
CA ALA A 196 -14.42 21.86 -2.43
C ALA A 196 -15.95 21.87 -2.53
N THR A 197 -16.51 21.10 -3.46
CA THR A 197 -17.96 20.89 -3.49
C THR A 197 -18.41 19.94 -2.36
N GLY A 198 -19.51 20.27 -1.69
CA GLY A 198 -20.10 19.42 -0.65
C GLY A 198 -21.04 18.33 -1.17
N SER A 199 -21.38 18.31 -2.46
CA SER A 199 -22.39 17.40 -3.01
C SER A 199 -21.84 16.07 -3.57
N SER A 200 -20.67 16.09 -4.20
CA SER A 200 -19.93 14.93 -4.71
C SER A 200 -18.45 15.27 -4.67
N PHE A 201 -17.69 14.66 -3.77
CA PHE A 201 -16.42 15.20 -3.26
C PHE A 201 -15.16 14.38 -3.61
N PRO A 202 -15.03 13.75 -4.79
CA PRO A 202 -13.83 12.99 -5.09
C PRO A 202 -12.57 13.88 -5.17
N ASP A 203 -12.74 15.14 -5.58
CA ASP A 203 -11.66 16.15 -5.63
C ASP A 203 -11.26 16.65 -4.22
N ALA A 204 -12.17 16.61 -3.25
CA ALA A 204 -11.90 17.03 -1.87
C ALA A 204 -10.99 16.04 -1.12
N LEU A 205 -10.96 14.78 -1.54
CA LEU A 205 -10.21 13.72 -0.87
C LEU A 205 -8.71 13.94 -0.95
N ALA A 206 -8.23 14.30 -2.15
CA ALA A 206 -6.84 14.72 -2.32
C ALA A 206 -6.54 16.05 -1.61
N GLY A 207 -7.59 16.87 -1.44
CA GLY A 207 -7.55 18.17 -0.76
C GLY A 207 -7.18 18.13 0.71
N GLY A 208 -7.57 17.07 1.44
CA GLY A 208 -7.33 16.96 2.88
C GLY A 208 -5.84 17.09 3.23
N PRO A 209 -4.98 16.20 2.73
CA PRO A 209 -3.53 16.32 2.90
C PRO A 209 -2.93 17.66 2.47
N ALA A 210 -3.35 18.18 1.32
CA ALA A 210 -2.85 19.44 0.80
C ALA A 210 -3.19 20.63 1.73
N ALA A 211 -4.39 20.62 2.29
CA ALA A 211 -4.83 21.60 3.27
C ALA A 211 -4.08 21.44 4.60
N GLY A 212 -3.88 20.19 5.06
CA GLY A 212 -3.13 19.87 6.27
C GLY A 212 -1.68 20.38 6.24
N VAL A 213 -0.91 20.07 5.18
CA VAL A 213 0.50 20.48 5.06
C VAL A 213 0.67 22.00 4.95
N GLN A 214 -0.35 22.71 4.49
CA GLN A 214 -0.36 24.17 4.41
C GLN A 214 -1.04 24.86 5.61
N SER A 215 -1.42 24.11 6.65
CA SER A 215 -2.13 24.62 7.83
C SER A 215 -3.38 25.43 7.43
N ALA A 216 -4.16 24.89 6.49
CA ALA A 216 -5.32 25.54 5.89
C ALA A 216 -6.63 24.79 6.19
N PRO A 217 -7.76 25.49 6.43
CA PRO A 217 -9.05 24.85 6.56
C PRO A 217 -9.57 24.31 5.22
N MET A 218 -10.37 23.26 5.29
CA MET A 218 -11.19 22.76 4.18
C MET A 218 -12.64 23.25 4.36
N LEU A 219 -13.07 24.13 3.47
CA LEU A 219 -14.44 24.61 3.39
C LEU A 219 -15.20 23.90 2.27
N LEU A 220 -16.53 23.91 2.37
CA LEU A 220 -17.42 23.28 1.40
C LEU A 220 -18.36 24.32 0.77
N THR A 221 -18.73 24.10 -0.49
CA THR A 221 -19.76 24.90 -1.19
C THR A 221 -20.64 24.04 -2.07
N SER A 222 -21.83 24.53 -2.41
CA SER A 222 -22.64 23.99 -3.50
C SER A 222 -22.00 24.34 -4.85
N ARG A 223 -22.27 23.53 -5.88
CA ARG A 223 -21.73 23.74 -7.24
C ARG A 223 -21.98 25.15 -7.78
N THR A 224 -23.19 25.67 -7.61
CA THR A 224 -23.67 26.88 -8.30
C THR A 224 -23.87 28.08 -7.38
N ARG A 225 -23.57 27.95 -6.09
CA ARG A 225 -23.78 29.00 -5.09
C ARG A 225 -22.74 28.90 -3.99
N LEU A 226 -22.09 30.01 -3.66
CA LEU A 226 -21.29 30.11 -2.43
C LEU A 226 -22.25 30.13 -1.23
N ASN A 227 -22.22 29.08 -0.41
CA ASN A 227 -23.12 28.98 0.74
C ASN A 227 -22.84 30.11 1.75
N ALA A 228 -23.89 30.60 2.41
CA ALA A 228 -23.80 31.74 3.32
C ALA A 228 -22.79 31.51 4.47
N ALA A 229 -22.79 30.31 5.07
CA ALA A 229 -21.82 29.95 6.11
C ALA A 229 -20.38 29.95 5.58
N THR A 230 -20.15 29.41 4.40
CA THR A 230 -18.85 29.42 3.72
C THR A 230 -18.37 30.83 3.42
N ARG A 231 -19.28 31.70 2.94
CA ARG A 231 -19.01 33.11 2.69
C ARG A 231 -18.62 33.85 3.97
N ALA A 232 -19.39 33.65 5.04
CA ALA A 232 -19.10 34.25 6.35
C ALA A 232 -17.76 33.76 6.91
N GLU A 233 -17.43 32.49 6.71
CA GLU A 233 -16.17 31.92 7.17
C GLU A 233 -14.97 32.41 6.36
N LEU A 234 -15.10 32.60 5.04
CA LEU A 234 -14.06 33.24 4.24
C LEU A 234 -13.77 34.68 4.69
N LEU A 235 -14.81 35.45 5.07
CA LEU A 235 -14.65 36.78 5.66
C LEU A 235 -13.90 36.73 7.00
N ARG A 236 -14.24 35.77 7.88
CA ARG A 236 -13.60 35.62 9.19
C ARG A 236 -12.15 35.18 9.07
N LEU A 237 -11.87 34.21 8.19
CA LEU A 237 -10.53 33.70 7.94
C LEU A 237 -9.61 34.74 7.31
N ASN A 238 -10.18 35.59 6.45
CA ASN A 238 -9.47 36.60 5.66
C ASN A 238 -8.22 36.03 4.94
N PRO A 239 -8.36 34.99 4.09
CA PRO A 239 -7.23 34.35 3.44
C PRO A 239 -6.68 35.19 2.29
N ASP A 240 -5.37 35.08 2.03
CA ASP A 240 -4.72 35.68 0.86
C ASP A 240 -5.06 34.90 -0.42
N ARG A 241 -5.27 33.58 -0.27
CA ARG A 241 -5.54 32.66 -1.37
C ARG A 241 -6.63 31.65 -1.03
N VAL A 242 -7.50 31.38 -2.00
CA VAL A 242 -8.43 30.25 -1.96
C VAL A 242 -8.10 29.26 -3.07
N MET A 243 -7.86 28.01 -2.67
CA MET A 243 -7.63 26.88 -3.59
C MET A 243 -8.95 26.16 -3.88
N LEU A 244 -9.46 26.31 -5.10
CA LEU A 244 -10.66 25.60 -5.56
C LEU A 244 -10.28 24.20 -6.03
N LEU A 245 -10.92 23.19 -5.46
CA LEU A 245 -10.70 21.79 -5.83
C LEU A 245 -11.81 21.31 -6.78
N GLY A 246 -11.38 20.90 -7.98
CA GLY A 246 -12.25 20.38 -9.02
C GLY A 246 -12.58 21.39 -10.13
N GLY A 247 -13.03 20.86 -11.26
CA GLY A 247 -13.38 21.65 -12.44
C GLY A 247 -14.66 22.48 -12.27
N THR A 248 -15.09 23.17 -13.33
CA THR A 248 -16.33 23.98 -13.34
C THR A 248 -17.60 23.15 -13.15
N GLY A 249 -17.52 21.84 -13.40
CA GLY A 249 -18.58 20.87 -13.07
C GLY A 249 -18.75 20.63 -11.57
N ALA A 250 -17.70 20.83 -10.77
CA ALA A 250 -17.73 20.69 -9.31
C ALA A 250 -18.05 22.02 -8.63
N ILE A 251 -17.34 23.10 -9.03
CA ILE A 251 -17.53 24.47 -8.53
C ILE A 251 -17.60 25.41 -9.73
N SER A 252 -18.75 26.04 -9.98
CA SER A 252 -18.98 26.85 -11.17
C SER A 252 -18.05 28.07 -11.28
N ALA A 253 -17.94 28.64 -12.48
CA ALA A 253 -17.22 29.88 -12.69
C ALA A 253 -17.84 31.06 -11.89
N ALA A 254 -19.17 31.06 -11.72
CA ALA A 254 -19.86 32.07 -10.92
C ALA A 254 -19.46 32.00 -9.43
N VAL A 255 -19.35 30.79 -8.86
CA VAL A 255 -18.86 30.64 -7.47
C VAL A 255 -17.40 31.08 -7.37
N ALA A 256 -16.55 30.73 -8.34
CA ALA A 256 -15.16 31.19 -8.34
C ALA A 256 -15.03 32.71 -8.42
N GLN A 257 -15.88 33.37 -9.21
CA GLN A 257 -15.94 34.83 -9.31
C GLN A 257 -16.45 35.49 -8.03
N GLU A 258 -17.33 34.83 -7.28
CA GLU A 258 -17.75 35.31 -5.96
C GLU A 258 -16.62 35.15 -4.93
N VAL A 259 -15.90 34.01 -4.96
CA VAL A 259 -14.77 33.75 -4.07
C VAL A 259 -13.60 34.72 -4.31
N SER A 260 -13.39 35.18 -5.56
CA SER A 260 -12.32 36.14 -5.88
C SER A 260 -12.52 37.52 -5.27
N GLN A 261 -13.68 37.81 -4.69
CA GLN A 261 -13.92 39.02 -3.91
C GLN A 261 -13.27 38.97 -2.51
N PHE A 262 -12.88 37.77 -2.04
CA PHE A 262 -12.28 37.56 -0.71
C PHE A 262 -10.78 37.34 -0.78
N ALA A 263 -10.27 36.71 -1.85
CA ALA A 263 -8.89 36.25 -1.95
C ALA A 263 -8.48 36.00 -3.40
N THR A 264 -7.18 35.81 -3.63
CA THR A 264 -6.70 35.30 -4.93
C THR A 264 -7.20 33.87 -5.13
N VAL A 265 -7.84 33.59 -6.25
CA VAL A 265 -8.38 32.25 -6.55
C VAL A 265 -7.43 31.46 -7.43
N GLU A 266 -7.10 30.25 -6.98
CA GLU A 266 -6.35 29.26 -7.76
C GLU A 266 -7.20 28.00 -7.89
N ARG A 267 -7.47 27.54 -9.12
CA ARG A 267 -8.24 26.32 -9.36
C ARG A 267 -7.31 25.17 -9.71
N ILE A 268 -7.43 24.08 -8.95
CA ILE A 268 -6.75 22.81 -9.22
C ILE A 268 -7.80 21.79 -9.67
N SER A 269 -7.65 21.28 -10.89
CA SER A 269 -8.60 20.34 -11.48
C SER A 269 -7.97 19.49 -12.57
N GLY A 270 -8.45 18.26 -12.72
CA GLY A 270 -8.21 17.42 -13.88
C GLY A 270 -9.50 17.01 -14.59
N SER A 271 -9.35 16.17 -15.63
CA SER A 271 -10.48 15.57 -16.36
C SER A 271 -11.31 14.61 -15.50
N ASP A 272 -10.70 14.03 -14.48
CA ASP A 272 -11.33 13.18 -13.48
C ASP A 272 -10.66 13.35 -12.11
N ARG A 273 -11.12 12.60 -11.11
CA ARG A 273 -10.62 12.65 -9.73
C ARG A 273 -9.14 12.28 -9.59
N TYR A 274 -8.64 11.39 -10.46
CA TYR A 274 -7.24 10.98 -10.44
C TYR A 274 -6.38 12.11 -11.00
N ALA A 275 -6.79 12.72 -12.11
CA ALA A 275 -6.11 13.88 -12.68
C ALA A 275 -6.14 15.10 -11.73
N THR A 276 -7.24 15.34 -11.00
CA THR A 276 -7.28 16.39 -9.97
C THR A 276 -6.30 16.10 -8.82
N ALA A 277 -6.27 14.86 -8.31
CA ALA A 277 -5.34 14.46 -7.26
C ALA A 277 -3.87 14.60 -7.69
N LEU A 278 -3.56 14.26 -8.94
CA LEU A 278 -2.23 14.44 -9.52
C LEU A 278 -1.84 15.92 -9.59
N ALA A 279 -2.70 16.76 -10.16
CA ALA A 279 -2.44 18.20 -10.28
C ALA A 279 -2.23 18.84 -8.91
N LEU A 280 -2.99 18.41 -7.90
CA LEU A 280 -2.83 18.88 -6.53
C LEU A 280 -1.52 18.41 -5.90
N SER A 281 -1.16 17.15 -6.11
CA SER A 281 0.11 16.58 -5.65
C SER A 281 1.30 17.38 -6.18
N GLN A 282 1.35 17.60 -7.50
CA GLN A 282 2.40 18.36 -8.19
C GLN A 282 2.48 19.82 -7.75
N ARG A 283 1.34 20.41 -7.38
CA ARG A 283 1.27 21.81 -6.99
C ARG A 283 1.72 22.07 -5.54
N VAL A 284 1.43 21.14 -4.64
CA VAL A 284 1.56 21.36 -3.19
C VAL A 284 2.75 20.62 -2.59
N PHE A 285 3.09 19.43 -3.11
CA PHE A 285 4.08 18.55 -2.49
C PHE A 285 5.40 18.54 -3.24
N GLY A 286 6.47 18.82 -2.50
CA GLY A 286 7.86 18.74 -2.96
C GLY A 286 8.35 17.29 -3.10
N THR A 287 9.63 17.15 -3.43
CA THR A 287 10.29 15.85 -3.69
C THR A 287 11.24 15.43 -2.57
N ASP A 288 11.10 16.00 -1.38
CA ASP A 288 11.95 15.69 -0.21
C ASP A 288 11.55 14.35 0.45
N ARG A 289 11.31 13.34 -0.39
CA ARG A 289 10.99 11.93 -0.08
C ARG A 289 9.88 11.73 0.98
N PRO A 290 8.69 12.32 0.79
CA PRO A 290 7.61 12.19 1.76
C PRO A 290 7.08 10.75 1.84
N GLY A 291 6.39 10.42 2.93
CA GLY A 291 5.53 9.24 2.95
C GLY A 291 4.30 9.49 2.08
N VAL A 292 3.97 8.60 1.16
CA VAL A 292 2.77 8.74 0.31
C VAL A 292 1.65 7.87 0.83
N LEU A 293 0.43 8.42 0.85
CA LEU A 293 -0.78 7.67 1.17
C LEU A 293 -1.40 7.20 -0.16
N VAL A 294 -1.86 5.96 -0.26
CA VAL A 294 -2.51 5.40 -1.46
C VAL A 294 -3.90 4.89 -1.10
N ALA A 295 -4.95 5.55 -1.59
CA ALA A 295 -6.33 5.17 -1.35
C ALA A 295 -7.12 4.98 -2.64
N THR A 296 -8.22 4.22 -2.57
CA THR A 296 -9.07 4.03 -3.75
C THR A 296 -9.86 5.30 -4.04
N GLY A 297 -9.84 5.74 -5.30
CA GLY A 297 -10.68 6.83 -5.78
C GLY A 297 -12.15 6.42 -5.94
N ARG A 298 -12.55 5.19 -5.58
CA ARG A 298 -13.93 4.69 -5.73
C ARG A 298 -14.73 4.66 -4.42
N SER A 299 -14.04 4.65 -3.28
CA SER A 299 -14.62 4.60 -1.93
C SER A 299 -13.78 5.42 -0.97
N TRP A 300 -14.43 6.17 -0.09
CA TRP A 300 -13.82 7.33 0.59
C TRP A 300 -13.45 7.16 2.08
N PRO A 301 -14.00 6.21 2.87
CA PRO A 301 -13.74 6.19 4.31
C PRO A 301 -12.25 6.10 4.66
N ASP A 302 -11.52 5.24 3.94
CA ASP A 302 -10.12 4.95 4.25
C ASP A 302 -9.25 6.18 3.98
N ALA A 303 -9.46 6.88 2.86
CA ALA A 303 -8.81 8.15 2.53
C ALA A 303 -9.07 9.26 3.56
N LEU A 304 -10.30 9.33 4.10
CA LEU A 304 -10.66 10.37 5.08
C LEU A 304 -9.98 10.16 6.42
N SER A 305 -9.74 8.91 6.81
CA SER A 305 -9.08 8.60 8.08
C SER A 305 -7.61 9.02 8.12
N SER A 306 -6.95 9.10 6.96
CA SER A 306 -5.56 9.52 6.85
C SER A 306 -5.36 11.01 6.65
N GLY A 307 -6.43 11.80 6.62
CA GLY A 307 -6.33 13.24 6.42
C GLY A 307 -5.42 13.93 7.44
N ALA A 308 -5.32 13.38 8.66
CA ALA A 308 -4.47 13.88 9.73
C ALA A 308 -3.07 13.23 9.81
N ALA A 309 -2.74 12.30 8.91
CA ALA A 309 -1.43 11.66 8.90
C ALA A 309 -0.34 12.56 8.29
N VAL A 310 -0.75 13.66 7.65
CA VAL A 310 0.10 14.44 6.74
C VAL A 310 1.04 15.37 7.48
N ALA A 311 0.71 15.74 8.71
CA ALA A 311 1.66 16.34 9.64
C ALA A 311 2.91 15.47 9.87
N LEU A 312 2.85 14.16 9.61
CA LEU A 312 3.93 13.20 9.84
C LEU A 312 4.51 12.63 8.55
N THR A 313 3.67 12.39 7.54
CA THR A 313 4.15 11.88 6.25
C THR A 313 4.70 12.98 5.35
N HIS A 314 4.25 14.23 5.51
CA HIS A 314 4.52 15.37 4.64
C HIS A 314 4.19 15.12 3.15
N GLY A 315 3.39 14.10 2.85
CA GLY A 315 3.13 13.65 1.50
C GLY A 315 1.66 13.65 1.09
N PRO A 316 1.42 13.54 -0.22
CA PRO A 316 0.08 13.54 -0.78
C PRO A 316 -0.65 12.23 -0.48
N ILE A 317 -1.95 12.25 -0.72
CA ILE A 317 -2.73 11.05 -1.01
C ILE A 317 -2.88 10.87 -2.52
N LEU A 318 -2.37 9.75 -3.03
CA LEU A 318 -2.51 9.30 -4.40
C LEU A 318 -3.74 8.38 -4.52
N LEU A 319 -4.47 8.53 -5.63
CA LEU A 319 -5.73 7.80 -5.84
C LEU A 319 -5.54 6.65 -6.83
N SER A 320 -5.83 5.43 -6.39
CA SER A 320 -5.87 4.24 -7.26
C SER A 320 -7.29 3.94 -7.75
N THR A 321 -7.43 3.06 -8.73
CA THR A 321 -8.74 2.52 -9.11
C THR A 321 -9.25 1.46 -8.13
N GLY A 322 -8.48 1.06 -7.12
CA GLY A 322 -8.74 -0.11 -6.28
C GLY A 322 -8.13 -1.40 -6.82
N THR A 323 -7.79 -1.46 -8.12
CA THR A 323 -7.17 -2.63 -8.75
C THR A 323 -5.94 -2.31 -9.60
N SER A 324 -5.71 -1.03 -9.88
CA SER A 324 -4.53 -0.54 -10.61
C SER A 324 -4.22 0.93 -10.26
N LEU A 325 -2.98 1.34 -10.48
CA LEU A 325 -2.58 2.75 -10.47
C LEU A 325 -2.78 3.37 -11.86
N PRO A 326 -3.50 4.52 -11.96
CA PRO A 326 -3.52 5.33 -13.17
C PRO A 326 -2.10 5.77 -13.59
N LEU A 327 -1.86 5.93 -14.90
CA LEU A 327 -0.53 6.30 -15.43
C LEU A 327 0.05 7.56 -14.77
N GLY A 328 -0.77 8.57 -14.52
CA GLY A 328 -0.32 9.79 -13.83
C GLY A 328 0.15 9.55 -12.39
N MET A 329 -0.50 8.62 -11.67
CA MET A 329 -0.10 8.26 -10.29
C MET A 329 1.20 7.49 -10.26
N ARG A 330 1.45 6.68 -11.30
CA ARG A 330 2.75 6.07 -11.52
C ARG A 330 3.78 7.20 -11.65
N SER A 331 3.70 8.06 -12.66
CA SER A 331 4.69 9.14 -12.84
C SER A 331 4.90 9.98 -11.58
N GLU A 332 3.85 10.19 -10.79
CA GLU A 332 3.94 10.90 -9.52
C GLU A 332 4.71 10.15 -8.43
N LEU A 333 4.59 8.82 -8.32
CA LEU A 333 5.43 8.01 -7.44
C LEU A 333 6.93 8.14 -7.76
N ASP A 334 7.29 8.23 -9.05
CA ASP A 334 8.70 8.45 -9.44
C ASP A 334 9.16 9.84 -9.03
N ARG A 335 8.32 10.86 -9.30
CA ARG A 335 8.63 12.25 -8.98
C ARG A 335 8.84 12.45 -7.49
N LEU A 336 7.98 11.84 -6.66
CA LEU A 336 8.03 11.97 -5.21
C LEU A 336 9.15 11.13 -4.58
N SER A 337 9.50 9.99 -5.19
CA SER A 337 10.49 9.04 -4.70
C SER A 337 10.37 8.78 -3.17
N PRO A 338 9.18 8.36 -2.71
CA PRO A 338 8.88 8.26 -1.28
C PRO A 338 9.80 7.25 -0.58
N THR A 339 9.91 7.37 0.73
CA THR A 339 10.51 6.33 1.59
C THR A 339 9.50 5.24 1.98
N THR A 340 8.23 5.62 2.11
CA THR A 340 7.16 4.67 2.43
C THR A 340 5.91 4.99 1.63
N ALA A 341 5.24 3.96 1.12
CA ALA A 341 3.92 4.04 0.55
C ALA A 341 2.90 3.31 1.43
N TYR A 342 1.98 4.06 2.04
CA TYR A 342 0.93 3.53 2.90
C TYR A 342 -0.34 3.26 2.10
N VAL A 343 -0.65 2.00 1.83
CA VAL A 343 -1.88 1.57 1.16
C VAL A 343 -3.02 1.51 2.17
N LEU A 344 -4.03 2.35 1.97
CA LEU A 344 -5.16 2.51 2.89
C LEU A 344 -6.34 1.64 2.48
N GLY A 345 -6.79 0.79 3.40
CA GLY A 345 -7.94 -0.08 3.22
C GLY A 345 -7.57 -1.54 2.87
N GLY A 346 -8.51 -2.44 3.16
CA GLY A 346 -8.33 -3.88 2.93
C GLY A 346 -8.36 -4.27 1.45
N SER A 347 -8.06 -5.54 1.17
CA SER A 347 -7.96 -6.10 -0.19
C SER A 347 -9.22 -5.93 -1.04
N ALA A 348 -10.40 -5.87 -0.41
CA ALA A 348 -11.67 -5.62 -1.11
C ALA A 348 -11.80 -4.18 -1.66
N ALA A 349 -11.15 -3.20 -1.04
CA ALA A 349 -11.14 -1.80 -1.51
C ALA A 349 -9.91 -1.51 -2.38
N GLN A 350 -8.79 -2.15 -2.06
CA GLN A 350 -7.48 -2.01 -2.68
C GLN A 350 -6.86 -3.39 -2.84
N SER A 351 -6.98 -3.99 -4.02
CA SER A 351 -6.47 -5.33 -4.29
C SER A 351 -4.97 -5.44 -3.97
N ASN A 352 -4.48 -6.68 -3.88
CA ASN A 352 -3.07 -6.95 -3.67
C ASN A 352 -2.18 -6.53 -4.85
N GLU A 353 -2.77 -6.19 -5.99
CA GLU A 353 -2.04 -5.64 -7.14
C GLU A 353 -1.53 -4.22 -6.90
N ILE A 354 -2.19 -3.42 -6.05
CA ILE A 354 -1.74 -2.06 -5.74
C ILE A 354 -0.39 -2.04 -5.01
N PRO A 355 -0.21 -2.71 -3.85
CA PRO A 355 1.08 -2.74 -3.18
C PRO A 355 2.18 -3.41 -4.04
N ARG A 356 1.84 -4.43 -4.83
CA ARG A 356 2.77 -5.05 -5.82
C ARG A 356 3.24 -4.06 -6.88
N GLU A 357 2.31 -3.32 -7.48
CA GLU A 357 2.62 -2.33 -8.52
C GLU A 357 3.47 -1.19 -7.97
N VAL A 358 3.20 -0.74 -6.74
CA VAL A 358 4.02 0.27 -6.04
C VAL A 358 5.44 -0.26 -5.79
N GLN A 359 5.55 -1.47 -5.24
CA GLN A 359 6.83 -2.10 -4.93
C GLN A 359 7.66 -2.41 -6.17
N ARG A 360 7.03 -2.90 -7.25
CA ARG A 360 7.68 -3.13 -8.55
C ARG A 360 8.38 -1.87 -9.07
N ARG A 361 7.85 -0.71 -8.71
CA ARG A 361 8.24 0.55 -9.29
C ARG A 361 9.35 1.27 -8.52
N LEU A 362 9.35 1.11 -7.20
CA LEU A 362 10.27 1.84 -6.30
C LEU A 362 11.18 0.91 -5.49
N GLY A 363 10.78 -0.34 -5.29
CA GLY A 363 11.50 -1.32 -4.50
C GLY A 363 12.49 -2.16 -5.31
N VAL A 364 13.27 -2.98 -4.60
CA VAL A 364 14.37 -3.78 -5.19
C VAL A 364 13.91 -5.10 -5.79
N CYS A 365 12.81 -5.64 -5.28
CA CYS A 365 12.17 -6.87 -5.74
C CYS A 365 10.67 -6.75 -5.47
N TRP A 366 9.87 -7.57 -6.14
CA TRP A 366 8.43 -7.64 -5.86
C TRP A 366 7.85 -9.04 -6.09
N SER A 367 6.60 -9.23 -5.66
CA SER A 367 5.74 -10.31 -6.16
C SER A 367 5.20 -9.95 -7.53
N GLY A 368 5.68 -10.61 -8.57
CA GLY A 368 5.29 -10.37 -9.96
C GLY A 368 3.88 -10.86 -10.31
N THR A 369 3.49 -10.58 -11.53
CA THR A 369 2.25 -10.99 -12.18
C THR A 369 2.26 -12.50 -12.37
N ARG A 370 1.18 -13.15 -11.97
CA ARG A 370 1.10 -14.59 -12.11
C ARG A 370 0.81 -14.93 -13.57
N PRO A 371 1.54 -15.87 -14.20
CA PRO A 371 1.22 -16.29 -15.54
C PRO A 371 -0.13 -17.02 -15.55
N ALA A 372 -0.87 -16.89 -16.65
CA ALA A 372 -2.08 -17.68 -16.85
C ALA A 372 -1.79 -19.19 -16.85
N ALA A 373 -2.77 -19.99 -16.44
CA ALA A 373 -2.72 -21.44 -16.63
C ALA A 373 -2.54 -21.74 -18.13
N GLY A 374 -1.51 -22.51 -18.46
CA GLY A 374 -1.13 -22.80 -19.85
C GLY A 374 -0.68 -24.25 -20.01
N SER A 375 0.25 -24.51 -20.93
CA SER A 375 0.83 -25.86 -21.05
C SER A 375 1.54 -26.28 -19.76
N GLN A 376 1.45 -27.58 -19.46
CA GLN A 376 2.13 -28.21 -18.34
C GLN A 376 3.63 -28.04 -18.50
N GLN A 377 4.29 -27.53 -17.46
CA GLN A 377 5.73 -27.31 -17.42
C GLN A 377 6.32 -27.78 -16.09
N VAL A 378 7.51 -28.38 -16.13
CA VAL A 378 8.36 -28.59 -14.96
C VAL A 378 9.44 -27.52 -14.98
N ILE A 379 9.61 -26.81 -13.87
CA ILE A 379 10.47 -25.62 -13.78
C ILE A 379 11.44 -25.80 -12.62
N SER A 380 12.68 -26.16 -12.93
CA SER A 380 13.80 -26.20 -11.97
C SER A 380 14.65 -24.92 -11.98
N SER A 381 14.54 -24.14 -13.05
CA SER A 381 15.16 -22.82 -13.22
C SER A 381 14.34 -21.97 -14.20
N VAL A 382 14.43 -20.65 -14.10
CA VAL A 382 13.77 -19.73 -15.02
C VAL A 382 14.77 -19.27 -16.10
N PRO A 383 14.62 -19.70 -17.36
CA PRO A 383 15.52 -19.29 -18.44
C PRO A 383 15.34 -17.80 -18.75
N GLY A 384 16.40 -17.13 -19.21
CA GLY A 384 16.35 -15.72 -19.65
C GLY A 384 16.44 -14.69 -18.52
N ALA A 385 16.37 -15.11 -17.26
CA ALA A 385 16.58 -14.21 -16.12
C ALA A 385 17.99 -13.60 -16.13
N THR A 386 18.11 -12.35 -15.69
CA THR A 386 19.40 -11.64 -15.60
C THR A 386 19.69 -11.26 -14.16
N LYS A 387 20.71 -11.89 -13.55
CA LYS A 387 21.09 -11.66 -12.15
C LYS A 387 19.93 -11.74 -11.13
N GLN A 388 18.88 -12.49 -11.44
CA GLN A 388 17.79 -12.80 -10.50
C GLN A 388 17.91 -14.23 -9.99
N LEU A 389 17.43 -14.45 -8.77
CA LEU A 389 17.32 -15.75 -8.14
C LEU A 389 16.01 -15.81 -7.34
N ALA A 390 15.26 -16.91 -7.46
CA ALA A 390 14.11 -17.14 -6.61
C ALA A 390 14.51 -17.89 -5.34
N PHE A 391 14.39 -17.25 -4.19
CA PHE A 391 14.50 -17.91 -2.89
C PHE A 391 13.11 -18.39 -2.49
N THR A 392 12.94 -19.71 -2.37
CA THR A 392 11.61 -20.30 -2.15
C THR A 392 11.59 -21.13 -0.88
N LEU A 393 10.48 -21.09 -0.16
CA LEU A 393 10.36 -21.71 1.16
C LEU A 393 9.16 -22.66 1.22
N ASP A 394 9.42 -23.93 1.46
CA ASP A 394 8.37 -24.92 1.71
C ASP A 394 7.88 -24.82 3.16
N MET A 395 6.57 -24.91 3.35
CA MET A 395 5.92 -24.87 4.66
C MET A 395 4.99 -26.08 4.80
N GLY A 396 5.59 -27.23 5.08
CA GLY A 396 4.89 -28.50 5.30
C GLY A 396 5.39 -29.30 6.50
N GLY A 397 6.32 -28.76 7.28
CA GLY A 397 6.98 -29.49 8.37
C GLY A 397 7.15 -28.64 9.63
N ARG A 398 8.36 -28.66 10.21
CA ARG A 398 8.75 -27.82 11.34
C ARG A 398 8.51 -26.33 11.04
N LEU A 399 8.08 -25.58 12.05
CA LEU A 399 7.87 -24.12 11.99
C LEU A 399 8.72 -23.33 12.99
N ASP A 400 9.41 -23.98 13.92
CA ASP A 400 10.35 -23.30 14.82
C ASP A 400 11.37 -22.44 14.03
N GLY A 401 11.51 -21.18 14.42
CA GLY A 401 12.41 -20.23 13.75
C GLY A 401 11.82 -19.55 12.52
N ALA A 402 10.63 -19.95 12.05
CA ALA A 402 9.94 -19.32 10.93
C ALA A 402 9.72 -17.82 11.14
N ASP A 403 9.40 -17.42 12.36
CA ASP A 403 9.18 -16.01 12.70
C ASP A 403 10.43 -15.16 12.44
N GLN A 404 11.62 -15.68 12.79
CA GLN A 404 12.89 -15.01 12.54
C GLN A 404 13.23 -14.95 11.05
N ILE A 405 12.88 -16.00 10.30
CA ILE A 405 13.06 -16.02 8.84
C ILE A 405 12.17 -14.95 8.21
N LEU A 406 10.87 -14.93 8.52
CA LEU A 406 9.93 -13.94 7.98
C LEU A 406 10.34 -12.51 8.33
N ASP A 407 10.67 -12.24 9.59
CA ASP A 407 11.12 -10.91 10.02
C ASP A 407 12.36 -10.47 9.23
N TYR A 408 13.34 -11.37 9.05
CA TYR A 408 14.51 -11.06 8.23
C TYR A 408 14.14 -10.76 6.77
N LEU A 409 13.26 -11.57 6.16
CA LEU A 409 12.84 -11.39 4.76
C LEU A 409 12.14 -10.04 4.56
N ILE A 410 11.26 -9.66 5.48
CA ILE A 410 10.53 -8.37 5.46
C ILE A 410 11.51 -7.21 5.65
N ASP A 411 12.29 -7.24 6.73
CA ASP A 411 13.20 -6.16 7.11
C ASP A 411 14.32 -5.92 6.08
N ASN A 412 14.65 -6.95 5.30
CA ASN A 412 15.70 -6.88 4.28
C ASN A 412 15.17 -6.90 2.86
N GLN A 413 13.86 -6.77 2.63
CA GLN A 413 13.24 -6.72 1.30
C GLN A 413 13.69 -7.92 0.42
N VAL A 414 13.51 -9.14 0.94
CA VAL A 414 13.85 -10.39 0.24
C VAL A 414 12.57 -11.07 -0.22
N CYS A 415 12.21 -10.80 -1.48
CA CYS A 415 11.00 -11.35 -2.06
C CYS A 415 11.10 -12.86 -2.21
N THR A 416 10.01 -13.55 -1.89
CA THR A 416 10.02 -15.01 -1.65
C THR A 416 8.70 -15.61 -2.09
N THR A 417 8.77 -16.74 -2.81
CA THR A 417 7.59 -17.59 -3.06
C THR A 417 7.55 -18.70 -2.02
N PHE A 418 6.47 -18.76 -1.24
CA PHE A 418 6.22 -19.78 -0.24
C PHE A 418 5.37 -20.91 -0.80
N PHE A 419 5.67 -22.15 -0.44
CA PHE A 419 4.86 -23.33 -0.78
C PHE A 419 4.32 -23.96 0.51
N PRO A 420 3.25 -23.39 1.11
CA PRO A 420 2.59 -23.98 2.25
C PRO A 420 1.70 -25.16 1.89
N THR A 421 1.67 -26.13 2.79
CA THR A 421 0.55 -27.05 2.90
C THR A 421 -0.62 -26.35 3.58
N SER A 422 -1.86 -26.65 3.20
CA SER A 422 -3.00 -25.98 3.83
C SER A 422 -3.20 -26.38 5.30
N LEU A 423 -2.84 -27.61 5.69
CA LEU A 423 -2.89 -28.02 7.10
C LEU A 423 -1.87 -27.28 7.97
N SER A 424 -0.62 -27.12 7.49
CA SER A 424 0.37 -26.34 8.23
C SER A 424 -0.05 -24.88 8.33
N ALA A 425 -0.46 -24.27 7.21
CA ALA A 425 -0.94 -22.88 7.16
C ALA A 425 -2.14 -22.62 8.10
N ASN A 426 -3.06 -23.58 8.21
CA ASN A 426 -4.28 -23.44 9.01
C ASN A 426 -4.13 -23.85 10.48
N SER A 427 -2.96 -24.34 10.89
CA SER A 427 -2.63 -24.60 12.30
C SER A 427 -2.57 -23.29 13.10
N SER A 428 -2.59 -23.39 14.45
CA SER A 428 -2.51 -22.20 15.32
C SER A 428 -1.22 -21.40 15.10
N GLU A 429 -0.08 -22.09 15.02
CA GLU A 429 1.22 -21.48 14.73
C GLU A 429 1.30 -20.98 13.28
N GLY A 430 0.88 -21.80 12.32
CA GLY A 430 0.90 -21.45 10.91
C GLY A 430 0.06 -20.22 10.57
N ARG A 431 -1.09 -20.03 11.21
CA ARG A 431 -1.93 -18.83 10.99
C ARG A 431 -1.22 -17.53 11.37
N ALA A 432 -0.37 -17.54 12.39
CA ALA A 432 0.41 -16.35 12.76
C ALA A 432 1.44 -16.01 11.66
N LEU A 433 2.13 -17.01 11.14
CA LEU A 433 3.11 -16.87 10.05
C LEU A 433 2.44 -16.44 8.74
N ILE A 434 1.32 -17.09 8.38
CA ILE A 434 0.55 -16.77 7.18
C ILE A 434 -0.05 -15.36 7.27
N THR A 435 -0.43 -14.89 8.46
CA THR A 435 -0.87 -13.49 8.64
C THR A 435 0.26 -12.51 8.32
N LYS A 436 1.51 -12.79 8.73
CA LYS A 436 2.67 -11.99 8.35
C LYS A 436 2.89 -12.05 6.83
N ILE A 437 2.85 -13.23 6.22
CA ILE A 437 3.01 -13.37 4.76
C ILE A 437 1.92 -12.59 4.00
N ALA A 438 0.67 -12.71 4.42
CA ALA A 438 -0.49 -12.05 3.82
C ALA A 438 -0.45 -10.52 3.95
N ALA A 439 0.25 -9.98 4.95
CA ALA A 439 0.44 -8.56 5.14
C ALA A 439 1.43 -7.93 4.14
N HIS A 440 2.24 -8.77 3.46
CA HIS A 440 3.29 -8.35 2.53
C HIS A 440 3.08 -8.89 1.09
N PRO A 441 1.91 -8.66 0.46
CA PRO A 441 1.64 -9.11 -0.91
C PRO A 441 2.57 -8.50 -1.95
N GLU A 442 3.26 -7.40 -1.61
CA GLU A 442 4.26 -6.76 -2.43
C GLU A 442 5.59 -7.51 -2.50
N LEU A 443 5.95 -8.26 -1.46
CA LEU A 443 7.19 -9.04 -1.40
C LEU A 443 6.94 -10.52 -1.66
N PHE A 444 5.77 -11.02 -1.27
CA PHE A 444 5.55 -12.45 -1.13
C PHE A 444 4.48 -12.99 -2.06
N GLU A 445 4.73 -14.23 -2.48
CA GLU A 445 3.86 -15.01 -3.34
C GLU A 445 3.59 -16.38 -2.69
N ILE A 446 2.40 -16.94 -2.92
CA ILE A 446 2.00 -18.27 -2.43
C ILE A 446 1.93 -19.26 -3.60
N GLY A 447 2.63 -20.38 -3.53
CA GLY A 447 2.39 -21.58 -4.34
C GLY A 447 1.71 -22.67 -3.51
N ASN A 448 1.26 -23.75 -4.16
CA ASN A 448 0.55 -24.83 -3.49
C ASN A 448 1.48 -26.01 -3.16
N HIS A 449 1.51 -26.44 -1.89
CA HIS A 449 2.26 -27.62 -1.45
C HIS A 449 1.38 -28.75 -0.93
N THR A 450 0.17 -28.87 -1.48
CA THR A 450 -0.89 -29.85 -1.17
C THR A 450 -1.59 -29.61 0.16
N VAL A 451 -2.60 -30.43 0.48
CA VAL A 451 -3.27 -30.35 1.79
C VAL A 451 -2.42 -31.03 2.85
N HIS A 452 -2.03 -32.27 2.58
CA HIS A 452 -1.52 -33.18 3.61
C HIS A 452 -0.04 -33.48 3.49
N HIS A 453 0.68 -32.94 2.50
CA HIS A 453 2.09 -33.26 2.25
C HIS A 453 2.33 -34.75 1.90
N CYS A 454 1.40 -35.34 1.12
CA CYS A 454 1.49 -36.72 0.64
C CYS A 454 2.46 -36.86 -0.55
N ASP A 455 3.14 -38.00 -0.67
CA ASP A 455 3.75 -38.40 -1.94
C ASP A 455 2.63 -38.75 -2.93
N LEU A 456 2.39 -37.87 -3.90
CA LEU A 456 1.30 -37.99 -4.87
C LEU A 456 1.54 -39.07 -5.94
N VAL A 457 2.72 -39.67 -5.99
CA VAL A 457 3.05 -40.77 -6.92
C VAL A 457 2.87 -42.12 -6.23
N SER A 458 3.49 -42.28 -5.06
CA SER A 458 3.62 -43.57 -4.39
C SER A 458 2.59 -43.76 -3.28
N GLY A 459 1.97 -42.68 -2.81
CA GLY A 459 1.30 -42.65 -1.52
C GLY A 459 2.30 -42.64 -0.36
N GLY A 460 1.79 -42.43 0.85
CA GLY A 460 2.58 -42.25 2.07
C GLY A 460 3.13 -40.83 2.24
N GLY A 461 4.09 -40.67 3.14
CA GLY A 461 4.51 -39.36 3.63
C GLY A 461 3.48 -38.79 4.60
N GLY A 462 3.12 -37.51 4.42
CA GLY A 462 2.16 -36.79 5.24
C GLY A 462 2.77 -35.90 6.34
N SER A 463 2.12 -34.77 6.61
CA SER A 463 2.44 -33.87 7.73
C SER A 463 1.21 -33.01 8.07
N PRO A 464 0.87 -32.82 9.36
CA PRO A 464 1.59 -33.28 10.56
C PRO A 464 1.38 -34.77 10.88
N SER A 465 0.58 -35.49 10.09
CA SER A 465 0.36 -36.92 10.24
C SER A 465 0.44 -37.64 8.90
N GLY A 466 0.67 -38.95 8.92
CA GLY A 466 0.71 -39.77 7.70
C GLY A 466 -0.66 -40.08 7.08
N ALA A 467 -1.76 -39.70 7.74
CA ALA A 467 -3.10 -39.83 7.19
C ALA A 467 -3.49 -38.52 6.47
N PRO A 468 -4.22 -38.60 5.34
CA PRO A 468 -4.76 -39.80 4.68
C PRO A 468 -3.80 -40.41 3.65
N CYS A 469 -2.50 -40.10 3.67
CA CYS A 469 -1.60 -40.39 2.56
C CYS A 469 -1.36 -41.88 2.26
N GLN A 470 -1.65 -42.78 3.20
CA GLN A 470 -1.54 -44.24 3.02
C GLN A 470 -2.72 -44.84 2.22
N VAL A 471 -3.04 -44.23 1.08
CA VAL A 471 -4.13 -44.64 0.18
C VAL A 471 -3.64 -44.67 -1.27
N PRO A 472 -4.34 -45.35 -2.19
CA PRO A 472 -4.04 -45.23 -3.61
C PRO A 472 -4.16 -43.78 -4.11
N MET A 473 -3.12 -43.27 -4.77
CA MET A 473 -3.10 -41.93 -5.37
C MET A 473 -3.97 -41.90 -6.64
N THR A 474 -5.29 -41.89 -6.45
CA THR A 474 -6.26 -41.75 -7.53
C THR A 474 -6.26 -40.33 -8.09
N ARG A 475 -6.73 -40.16 -9.33
CA ARG A 475 -6.88 -38.84 -9.96
C ARG A 475 -7.66 -37.86 -9.09
N SER A 476 -8.80 -38.29 -8.52
CA SER A 476 -9.61 -37.38 -7.69
C SER A 476 -8.89 -37.02 -6.39
N PHE A 477 -8.23 -37.97 -5.74
CA PHE A 477 -7.45 -37.69 -4.52
C PHE A 477 -6.35 -36.66 -4.80
N VAL A 478 -5.56 -36.88 -5.85
CA VAL A 478 -4.49 -35.96 -6.27
C VAL A 478 -5.05 -34.57 -6.61
N GLN A 479 -6.19 -34.50 -7.31
CA GLN A 479 -6.82 -33.20 -7.61
C GLN A 479 -7.30 -32.48 -6.36
N HIS A 480 -7.92 -33.21 -5.41
CA HIS A 480 -8.38 -32.64 -4.14
C HIS A 480 -7.25 -32.13 -3.26
N GLU A 481 -6.09 -32.81 -3.25
CA GLU A 481 -4.89 -32.30 -2.58
C GLU A 481 -4.51 -30.88 -3.03
N LEU A 482 -4.83 -30.49 -4.27
CA LEU A 482 -4.55 -29.16 -4.79
C LEU A 482 -5.74 -28.21 -4.62
N THR A 483 -6.94 -28.61 -5.02
CA THR A 483 -8.12 -27.73 -4.99
C THR A 483 -8.57 -27.35 -3.58
N ASP A 484 -8.47 -28.29 -2.65
CA ASP A 484 -8.89 -28.06 -1.27
C ASP A 484 -7.82 -27.22 -0.55
N ALA A 485 -6.56 -27.38 -0.93
CA ALA A 485 -5.48 -26.51 -0.46
C ALA A 485 -5.63 -25.07 -0.96
N GLU A 486 -5.94 -24.84 -2.25
CA GLU A 486 -6.19 -23.49 -2.80
C GLU A 486 -7.24 -22.76 -1.97
N THR A 487 -8.36 -23.43 -1.69
CA THR A 487 -9.50 -22.84 -0.97
C THR A 487 -9.07 -22.30 0.40
N VAL A 488 -8.25 -23.05 1.13
CA VAL A 488 -7.76 -22.63 2.45
C VAL A 488 -6.68 -21.56 2.34
N LEU A 489 -5.72 -21.74 1.42
CA LEU A 489 -4.60 -20.80 1.26
C LEU A 489 -5.08 -19.43 0.78
N GLU A 490 -5.98 -19.37 -0.20
CA GLU A 490 -6.56 -18.12 -0.68
C GLU A 490 -7.41 -17.44 0.40
N ALA A 491 -8.18 -18.21 1.18
CA ALA A 491 -8.95 -17.66 2.30
C ALA A 491 -8.06 -17.05 3.40
N LEU A 492 -6.88 -17.64 3.66
CA LEU A 492 -5.95 -17.14 4.68
C LEU A 492 -5.10 -15.96 4.18
N THR A 493 -4.74 -15.94 2.89
CA THR A 493 -3.73 -15.01 2.35
C THR A 493 -4.33 -13.90 1.49
N GLY A 494 -5.52 -14.11 0.93
CA GLY A 494 -6.07 -13.27 -0.13
C GLY A 494 -5.23 -13.30 -1.42
N MET A 495 -4.39 -14.33 -1.59
CA MET A 495 -3.56 -14.53 -2.78
C MET A 495 -3.89 -15.90 -3.39
N PRO A 496 -4.06 -16.00 -4.72
CA PRO A 496 -4.18 -17.31 -5.36
C PRO A 496 -2.87 -18.08 -5.20
N ALA A 497 -2.92 -19.42 -5.26
CA ALA A 497 -1.73 -20.27 -5.33
C ALA A 497 -1.48 -20.86 -6.73
N SER A 498 -2.53 -20.98 -7.54
CA SER A 498 -2.42 -21.36 -8.97
C SER A 498 -1.69 -20.32 -9.84
N PRO A 499 -0.89 -20.73 -10.85
CA PRO A 499 -0.74 -22.10 -11.35
C PRO A 499 0.44 -22.88 -10.74
N TYR A 500 1.10 -22.33 -9.71
CA TYR A 500 2.30 -22.90 -9.13
C TYR A 500 1.97 -23.95 -8.07
N TRP A 501 2.57 -25.12 -8.21
CA TRP A 501 2.59 -26.12 -7.15
C TRP A 501 3.95 -26.77 -7.05
N ARG A 502 4.30 -27.21 -5.84
CA ARG A 502 5.50 -27.99 -5.58
C ARG A 502 5.10 -29.35 -5.03
N PRO A 503 5.50 -30.46 -5.66
CA PRO A 503 5.21 -31.80 -5.14
C PRO A 503 5.95 -32.03 -3.83
N PRO A 504 5.28 -32.49 -2.76
CA PRO A 504 5.94 -32.98 -1.56
C PRO A 504 7.04 -34.00 -1.92
N TYR A 505 8.19 -33.90 -1.25
CA TYR A 505 9.38 -34.73 -1.49
C TYR A 505 9.96 -34.66 -2.90
N GLY A 506 9.50 -33.73 -3.75
CA GLY A 506 9.83 -33.71 -5.17
C GLY A 506 9.16 -34.83 -5.99
N ALA A 507 8.23 -35.58 -5.41
CA ALA A 507 7.65 -36.77 -6.03
C ALA A 507 6.61 -36.42 -7.10
N HIS A 508 6.95 -36.59 -8.37
CA HIS A 508 6.01 -36.38 -9.48
C HIS A 508 6.31 -37.28 -10.70
N ASN A 509 5.27 -37.67 -11.43
CA ASN A 509 5.38 -38.33 -12.74
C ASN A 509 4.44 -37.66 -13.76
N ALA A 510 4.46 -38.10 -15.03
CA ALA A 510 3.65 -37.48 -16.07
C ALA A 510 2.15 -37.55 -15.76
N THR A 511 1.69 -38.67 -15.20
CA THR A 511 0.30 -38.89 -14.80
C THR A 511 -0.17 -37.87 -13.77
N VAL A 512 0.56 -37.71 -12.65
CA VAL A 512 0.24 -36.75 -11.60
C VAL A 512 0.25 -35.32 -12.14
N ARG A 513 1.27 -34.95 -12.92
CA ARG A 513 1.37 -33.61 -13.51
C ARG A 513 0.21 -33.29 -14.46
N ASN A 514 -0.25 -34.27 -15.22
CA ASN A 514 -1.43 -34.10 -16.08
C ASN A 514 -2.70 -33.90 -15.23
N TRP A 515 -2.90 -34.71 -14.19
CA TRP A 515 -4.08 -34.59 -13.32
C TRP A 515 -4.18 -33.26 -12.59
N VAL A 516 -3.08 -32.72 -12.08
CA VAL A 516 -3.08 -31.42 -11.41
C VAL A 516 -3.16 -30.24 -12.39
N ALA A 517 -2.62 -30.38 -13.61
CA ALA A 517 -2.76 -29.36 -14.64
C ALA A 517 -4.21 -29.18 -15.08
N GLU A 518 -5.02 -30.24 -15.07
CA GLU A 518 -6.46 -30.20 -15.37
C GLU A 518 -7.27 -29.37 -14.36
N VAL A 519 -6.74 -29.18 -13.14
CA VAL A 519 -7.33 -28.32 -12.10
C VAL A 519 -6.57 -27.00 -11.93
N GLY A 520 -5.83 -26.58 -12.97
CA GLY A 520 -5.21 -25.24 -13.05
C GLY A 520 -3.73 -25.17 -12.65
N TYR A 521 -3.17 -26.23 -12.06
CA TYR A 521 -1.77 -26.25 -11.60
C TYR A 521 -0.81 -26.72 -12.68
N THR A 522 -0.66 -25.87 -13.69
CA THR A 522 0.10 -26.17 -14.91
C THR A 522 1.62 -26.02 -14.74
N LYS A 523 2.08 -25.46 -13.62
CA LYS A 523 3.49 -25.15 -13.38
C LYS A 523 4.00 -25.92 -12.16
N THR A 524 4.61 -27.07 -12.43
CA THR A 524 5.28 -27.89 -11.42
C THR A 524 6.63 -27.28 -11.09
N ILE A 525 6.75 -26.68 -9.90
CA ILE A 525 7.96 -26.00 -9.45
C ILE A 525 8.90 -26.99 -8.78
N TYR A 526 10.13 -27.00 -9.26
CA TYR A 526 11.27 -27.71 -8.71
C TYR A 526 12.37 -26.69 -8.36
N TRP A 527 13.58 -27.16 -8.13
CA TRP A 527 14.72 -26.32 -7.77
C TRP A 527 15.97 -26.73 -8.54
N SER A 528 16.90 -25.79 -8.69
CA SER A 528 18.24 -26.04 -9.20
C SER A 528 19.28 -26.05 -8.08
N ARG A 529 18.91 -25.55 -6.89
CA ARG A 529 19.72 -25.63 -5.67
C ARG A 529 18.87 -26.02 -4.48
N ASP A 530 19.35 -26.99 -3.71
CA ASP A 530 18.73 -27.46 -2.47
C ASP A 530 19.64 -27.09 -1.29
N THR A 531 19.13 -26.36 -0.29
CA THR A 531 19.88 -26.01 0.91
C THR A 531 20.11 -27.21 1.84
N ILE A 532 19.24 -28.22 1.77
CA ILE A 532 19.15 -29.33 2.74
C ILE A 532 18.96 -28.80 4.18
N ASP A 533 18.27 -27.66 4.32
CA ASP A 533 18.02 -27.04 5.63
C ASP A 533 16.97 -27.79 6.48
N TRP A 534 16.30 -28.77 5.89
CA TRP A 534 15.39 -29.69 6.57
C TRP A 534 16.12 -30.75 7.41
N ASP A 535 17.40 -31.03 7.15
CA ASP A 535 18.20 -31.97 7.94
C ASP A 535 18.79 -31.24 9.17
N PRO A 536 18.53 -31.71 10.41
CA PRO A 536 19.09 -31.10 11.62
C PRO A 536 20.61 -31.10 11.68
N ASN A 537 21.30 -31.92 10.86
CA ASN A 537 22.76 -31.98 10.81
C ASN A 537 23.38 -30.99 9.81
N THR A 538 22.57 -30.33 8.96
CA THR A 538 23.09 -29.34 8.01
C THR A 538 23.41 -28.03 8.74
N THR A 539 24.67 -27.63 8.73
CA THR A 539 25.14 -26.39 9.35
C THR A 539 24.80 -25.15 8.51
N ALA A 540 24.73 -23.98 9.15
CA ALA A 540 24.53 -22.71 8.45
C ALA A 540 25.60 -22.46 7.36
N ALA A 541 26.85 -22.83 7.61
CA ALA A 541 27.93 -22.69 6.63
C ALA A 541 27.72 -23.58 5.40
N GLN A 542 27.21 -24.81 5.58
CA GLN A 542 26.84 -25.68 4.47
C GLN A 542 25.66 -25.10 3.69
N ILE A 543 24.63 -24.57 4.36
CA ILE A 543 23.51 -23.89 3.70
C ILE A 543 24.02 -22.72 2.84
N VAL A 544 24.84 -21.83 3.42
CA VAL A 544 25.46 -20.71 2.69
C VAL A 544 26.24 -21.22 1.47
N SER A 545 27.11 -22.21 1.66
CA SER A 545 27.93 -22.75 0.57
C SER A 545 27.07 -23.34 -0.55
N ARG A 546 26.04 -24.10 -0.22
CA ARG A 546 25.14 -24.74 -1.20
C ARG A 546 24.33 -23.72 -1.98
N THR A 547 24.00 -22.58 -1.38
CA THR A 547 23.24 -21.51 -2.06
C THR A 547 24.14 -20.61 -2.91
N THR A 548 25.34 -20.29 -2.44
CA THR A 548 26.17 -19.21 -2.99
C THR A 548 27.43 -19.66 -3.74
N VAL A 549 27.85 -20.91 -3.58
CA VAL A 549 29.10 -21.44 -4.16
C VAL A 549 28.84 -22.69 -5.01
N PRO A 550 29.39 -22.77 -6.25
CA PRO A 550 29.88 -21.63 -7.04
C PRO A 550 28.75 -20.58 -7.20
N ALA A 551 29.05 -19.39 -7.72
CA ALA A 551 28.00 -18.38 -7.95
C ALA A 551 26.83 -18.99 -8.76
N PRO A 552 25.57 -18.83 -8.33
CA PRO A 552 24.45 -19.49 -8.97
C PRO A 552 24.19 -18.92 -10.38
N PRO A 553 23.84 -19.72 -11.39
CA PRO A 553 23.33 -19.18 -12.65
C PRO A 553 22.11 -18.27 -12.40
N ALA A 554 21.93 -17.23 -13.21
CA ALA A 554 20.69 -16.44 -13.17
C ALA A 554 19.49 -17.35 -13.46
N GLY A 555 18.35 -17.07 -12.83
CA GLY A 555 17.17 -17.94 -12.93
C GLY A 555 17.18 -19.14 -11.99
N THR A 556 18.18 -19.23 -11.09
CA THR A 556 18.24 -20.28 -10.08
C THR A 556 17.01 -20.23 -9.18
N ILE A 557 16.44 -21.41 -8.89
CA ILE A 557 15.40 -21.58 -7.87
C ILE A 557 16.05 -22.33 -6.70
N VAL A 558 16.08 -21.68 -5.54
CA VAL A 558 16.60 -22.25 -4.29
C VAL A 558 15.43 -22.84 -3.50
N LEU A 559 15.51 -24.13 -3.19
CA LEU A 559 14.67 -24.79 -2.19
C LEU A 559 15.27 -24.58 -0.80
N ALA A 560 14.44 -24.07 0.10
CA ALA A 560 14.65 -24.01 1.55
C ALA A 560 13.30 -24.25 2.25
N HIS A 561 13.28 -24.26 3.58
CA HIS A 561 12.07 -24.52 4.37
C HIS A 561 11.82 -23.40 5.38
N LEU A 562 10.55 -23.00 5.55
CA LEU A 562 10.17 -21.94 6.48
C LEU A 562 10.46 -22.29 7.96
N GLY A 563 10.75 -23.56 8.30
CA GLY A 563 11.32 -23.95 9.58
C GLY A 563 12.62 -24.74 9.47
N GLY A 564 13.46 -24.41 8.49
CA GLY A 564 14.80 -24.99 8.34
C GLY A 564 15.66 -24.75 9.58
N TYR A 565 16.45 -25.76 9.98
CA TYR A 565 17.12 -25.79 11.29
C TYR A 565 18.15 -24.66 11.47
N ALA A 566 19.00 -24.44 10.46
CA ALA A 566 20.07 -23.45 10.49
C ALA A 566 19.85 -22.29 9.50
N THR A 567 18.63 -22.19 8.93
CA THR A 567 18.26 -21.15 7.95
C THR A 567 18.27 -19.74 8.55
N PRO A 568 17.75 -19.48 9.77
CA PRO A 568 17.82 -18.14 10.37
C PRO A 568 19.25 -17.60 10.47
N GLN A 569 20.24 -18.46 10.72
CA GLN A 569 21.65 -18.07 10.85
C GLN A 569 22.35 -17.93 9.48
N ALA A 570 21.94 -18.70 8.48
CA ALA A 570 22.52 -18.67 7.14
C ALA A 570 22.02 -17.50 6.28
N LEU A 571 20.75 -17.12 6.45
CA LEU A 571 20.05 -16.18 5.58
C LEU A 571 20.74 -14.80 5.46
N PRO A 572 21.28 -14.19 6.54
CA PRO A 572 22.02 -12.94 6.43
C PRO A 572 23.23 -13.03 5.51
N THR A 573 24.03 -14.08 5.66
CA THR A 573 25.22 -14.29 4.83
C THR A 573 24.84 -14.59 3.38
N ILE A 574 23.79 -15.38 3.14
CA ILE A 574 23.29 -15.66 1.79
C ILE A 574 22.91 -14.36 1.07
N VAL A 575 22.05 -13.56 1.70
CA VAL A 575 21.48 -12.36 1.07
C VAL A 575 22.57 -11.32 0.82
N ASN A 576 23.45 -11.08 1.80
CA ASN A 576 24.56 -10.15 1.64
C ASN A 576 25.53 -10.60 0.53
N THR A 577 25.85 -11.90 0.48
CA THR A 577 26.75 -12.45 -0.54
C THR A 577 26.14 -12.31 -1.93
N LEU A 578 24.89 -12.73 -2.12
CA LEU A 578 24.21 -12.67 -3.42
C LEU A 578 24.05 -11.23 -3.90
N ARG A 579 23.61 -10.31 -3.03
CA ARG A 579 23.52 -8.88 -3.37
C ARG A 579 24.87 -8.27 -3.73
N SER A 580 25.95 -8.62 -3.02
CA SER A 580 27.30 -8.16 -3.36
C SER A 580 27.78 -8.66 -4.73
N GLN A 581 27.22 -9.75 -5.22
CA GLN A 581 27.47 -10.31 -6.55
C GLN A 581 26.50 -9.79 -7.62
N GLY A 582 25.67 -8.81 -7.27
CA GLY A 582 24.69 -8.15 -8.12
C GLY A 582 23.38 -8.91 -8.28
N TYR A 583 23.07 -9.90 -7.44
CA TYR A 583 21.81 -10.63 -7.53
C TYR A 583 20.65 -9.92 -6.82
N THR A 584 19.48 -9.95 -7.46
CA THR A 584 18.20 -9.69 -6.83
C THR A 584 17.55 -11.00 -6.41
N LEU A 585 17.16 -11.10 -5.14
CA LEU A 585 16.33 -12.20 -4.65
C LEU A 585 14.86 -11.84 -4.86
N THR A 586 14.15 -12.66 -5.63
CA THR A 586 12.84 -12.35 -6.18
C THR A 586 11.84 -13.51 -6.01
N THR A 587 10.56 -13.26 -6.31
CA THR A 587 9.54 -14.30 -6.46
C THR A 587 9.67 -15.05 -7.80
N LEU A 588 9.00 -16.19 -7.92
CA LEU A 588 8.94 -16.94 -9.18
C LEU A 588 8.20 -16.18 -10.28
N SER A 589 7.17 -15.41 -9.92
CA SER A 589 6.43 -14.59 -10.88
C SER A 589 7.26 -13.39 -11.36
N ASP A 590 7.93 -12.65 -10.47
CA ASP A 590 8.77 -11.50 -10.86
C ASP A 590 9.96 -11.95 -11.72
N MET A 591 10.62 -13.07 -11.39
CA MET A 591 11.70 -13.61 -12.24
C MET A 591 11.26 -14.00 -13.67
N ARG A 592 9.95 -14.08 -13.93
CA ARG A 592 9.36 -14.50 -15.22
C ARG A 592 8.62 -13.38 -15.96
N ASP A 593 8.25 -12.31 -15.25
CA ASP A 593 7.64 -11.09 -15.76
C ASP A 593 8.66 -10.26 -16.54
#